data_AF-A0A2N2LYD4-F1
#
_entry.id   AF-A0A2N2LYD4-F1
#
_cell.length_a   1.000
_cell.length_b   1.000
_cell.length_c   1.000
_cell.angle_alpha   90.00
_cell.angle_beta   90.00
_cell.angle_gamma   90.00
#
_symmetry.space_group_name_H-M   'P 1'
#
loop_
_entity.id
_entity.type
_entity.pdbx_description
1 polymer ?
#
loop_
_entity_poly.entity_id
_entity_poly.type
_entity_poly.pdbx_seq_one_letter_code
_entity_poly.pdbx_strand_id
1 'polypeptide(L)' 'MKPVTTIVVLLLLVISIAQLMRLIFQVEIIAAGFHVPVWLSIFGVIIPAILALLLWRENK' A
#
# COMPACT_ATOMS: atom_id res chain seq x y z
N MET A 1 6.40 12.15 16.67
CA MET A 1 5.51 12.27 15.48
C MET A 1 4.29 13.11 15.81
N LYS A 2 3.86 13.96 14.86
CA LYS A 2 2.56 14.62 14.94
C LYS A 2 1.45 13.56 14.81
N PRO A 3 0.29 13.71 15.48
CA PRO A 3 -0.79 12.71 15.43
C PRO A 3 -1.25 12.42 13.98
N VAL A 4 -1.27 13.42 13.12
CA VAL A 4 -1.57 13.28 11.69
C VAL A 4 -0.56 12.36 10.99
N THR A 5 0.74 12.49 11.27
CA THR A 5 1.78 11.64 10.68
C THR A 5 1.55 10.16 11.02
N THR A 6 1.20 9.86 12.27
CA THR A 6 0.93 8.48 12.71
C THR A 6 -0.26 7.87 11.97
N ILE A 7 -1.34 8.66 11.78
CA ILE A 7 -2.51 8.23 11.01
C ILE A 7 -2.13 7.93 9.56
N VAL A 8 -1.31 8.78 8.93
CA VAL A 8 -0.85 8.58 7.54
C VAL A 8 0.02 7.34 7.42
N VAL A 9 0.96 7.11 8.34
CA VAL A 9 1.78 5.88 8.34
C VAL A 9 0.90 4.64 8.47
N LEU A 10 -0.08 4.65 9.39
CA LEU A 10 -1.00 3.54 9.59
C LEU A 10 -1.82 3.26 8.32
N LEU A 11 -2.37 4.31 7.70
CA LEU A 11 -3.13 4.20 6.45
C LEU A 11 -2.29 3.58 5.33
N LEU A 12 -1.06 4.06 5.13
CA LEU A 12 -0.15 3.53 4.13
C LEU A 12 0.19 2.05 4.37
N LEU A 13 0.38 1.65 5.64
CA LEU A 13 0.59 0.25 6.00
C LEU A 13 -0.63 -0.61 5.68
N VAL A 14 -1.83 -0.16 6.01
CA VAL A 14 -3.08 -0.90 5.70
C VAL A 14 -3.23 -1.08 4.19
N ILE A 15 -2.97 -0.04 3.39
CA ILE A 15 -3.01 -0.13 1.92
C ILE A 15 -1.96 -1.13 1.41
N SER A 16 -0.74 -1.09 1.93
CA SER A 16 0.34 -2.00 1.55
C SER A 16 -0.03 -3.46 1.85
N ILE A 17 -0.61 -3.73 3.04
CA ILE A 17 -1.07 -5.07 3.42
C ILE A 17 -2.23 -5.54 2.53
N ALA A 18 -3.19 -4.67 2.21
CA ALA A 18 -4.30 -5.01 1.32
C ALA A 18 -3.80 -5.39 -0.08
N GLN A 19 -2.81 -4.66 -0.61
CA GLN A 19 -2.18 -4.99 -1.88
C GLN A 19 -1.36 -6.29 -1.81
N LEU A 20 -0.74 -6.59 -0.66
CA LEU A 20 -0.02 -7.83 -0.46
C LEU A 20 -0.98 -9.03 -0.41
N MET A 21 -2.10 -8.89 0.30
CA MET A 21 -3.17 -9.88 0.30
C MET A 21 -3.70 -10.10 -1.12
N ARG A 22 -3.94 -9.02 -1.88
CA ARG A 22 -4.34 -9.13 -3.29
C ARG A 22 -3.34 -9.94 -4.11
N LEU A 23 -2.04 -9.73 -3.88
CA LEU A 23 -0.98 -10.48 -4.57
C LEU A 23 -0.99 -11.97 -4.19
N ILE A 24 -1.17 -12.30 -2.91
CA ILE A 24 -1.15 -13.68 -2.41
C ILE A 24 -2.39 -14.46 -2.87
N PHE A 25 -3.57 -13.86 -2.72
CA PHE A 25 -4.84 -14.48 -3.09
C PHE A 25 -5.16 -14.39 -4.59
N GLN A 26 -4.27 -13.76 -5.38
CA GLN A 26 -4.44 -13.55 -6.82
C GLN A 26 -5.82 -12.95 -7.16
N VAL A 27 -6.25 -11.96 -6.37
CA VAL A 27 -7.59 -11.37 -6.53
C VAL A 27 -7.64 -10.54 -7.81
N GLU A 28 -8.45 -11.03 -8.75
CA GLU A 28 -8.74 -10.33 -9.99
C GLU A 28 -9.63 -9.11 -9.73
N ILE A 29 -9.19 -7.95 -10.22
CA ILE A 29 -9.94 -6.70 -10.13
C ILE A 29 -10.16 -6.21 -11.55
N ILE A 30 -11.42 -6.00 -11.90
CA ILE A 30 -11.83 -5.41 -13.17
C ILE A 30 -12.18 -3.95 -12.89
N ALA A 31 -11.43 -3.03 -13.48
CA ALA A 31 -11.66 -1.59 -13.37
C ALA A 31 -11.98 -1.03 -14.75
N ALA A 32 -13.16 -0.42 -14.91
CA ALA A 32 -13.61 0.15 -16.19
C ALA A 32 -13.53 -0.84 -17.38
N GLY A 33 -13.79 -2.12 -17.14
CA GLY A 33 -13.71 -3.18 -18.16
C GLY A 33 -12.30 -3.68 -18.46
N PHE A 34 -11.27 -3.15 -17.78
CA PHE A 34 -9.90 -3.62 -17.91
C PHE A 34 -9.52 -4.54 -16.74
N HIS A 35 -8.93 -5.69 -17.04
CA HIS A 35 -8.36 -6.58 -16.02
C HIS A 35 -7.08 -5.95 -15.50
N VAL A 36 -7.08 -5.50 -14.24
CA VAL A 36 -5.88 -4.95 -13.61
C VAL A 36 -4.94 -6.11 -13.32
N PRO A 37 -3.78 -6.21 -13.98
CA PRO A 37 -2.90 -7.34 -13.81
C PRO A 37 -2.35 -7.39 -12.37
N VAL A 38 -2.28 -8.58 -11.79
CA VAL A 38 -1.93 -8.80 -10.37
C VAL A 38 -0.51 -8.33 -10.06
N TRP A 39 0.40 -8.39 -11.04
CA TRP A 39 1.77 -7.87 -10.91
C TRP A 39 1.84 -6.39 -10.51
N LEU A 40 0.78 -5.61 -10.77
CA LEU A 40 0.72 -4.18 -10.52
C LEU A 40 0.57 -3.92 -9.02
N SER A 41 0.01 -4.88 -8.29
CA SER A 41 -0.03 -4.85 -6.82
C SER A 41 1.35 -4.88 -6.20
N ILE A 42 2.40 -5.37 -6.88
CA ILE A 42 3.77 -5.32 -6.36
C ILE A 42 4.15 -3.85 -6.09
N PHE A 43 3.89 -2.96 -7.04
CA PHE A 43 4.09 -1.52 -6.86
C PHE A 43 3.17 -0.96 -5.78
N GLY A 44 1.92 -1.44 -5.73
CA GLY A 44 0.95 -1.09 -4.69
C GLY A 44 1.34 -1.53 -3.27
N VAL A 45 2.23 -2.51 -3.11
CA VAL A 45 2.81 -2.90 -1.81
C VAL A 45 4.03 -2.05 -1.50
N ILE A 46 4.98 -1.99 -2.44
CA ILE A 46 6.32 -1.42 -2.24
C ILE A 46 6.25 0.09 -1.98
N ILE A 47 5.51 0.84 -2.80
CA ILE A 47 5.47 2.31 -2.72
C ILE A 47 4.93 2.77 -1.36
N PRO A 48 3.73 2.35 -0.91
CA PRO A 48 3.22 2.78 0.39
C PRO A 48 4.05 2.26 1.57
N ALA A 49 4.67 1.08 1.47
CA ALA A 49 5.60 0.60 2.50
C ALA A 49 6.82 1.51 2.62
N ILE A 50 7.45 1.88 1.51
CA ILE A 50 8.60 2.80 1.49
C ILE A 50 8.19 4.18 2.02
N LEU A 51 7.06 4.72 1.59
CA LEU A 51 6.56 6.01 2.07
C LEU A 51 6.26 5.99 3.57
N ALA A 52 5.65 4.92 4.08
CA ALA A 52 5.40 4.75 5.51
C ALA A 52 6.72 4.73 6.30
N LEU A 53 7.74 4.01 5.81
CA LEU A 53 9.06 3.94 6.45
C LEU A 53 9.81 5.27 6.40
N LEU A 54 9.80 5.97 5.27
CA LEU A 54 10.43 7.29 5.12
C LEU A 54 9.78 8.30 6.05
N LEU A 55 8.45 8.38 6.05
CA LEU A 55 7.69 9.28 6.90
C LEU A 55 7.92 8.97 8.39
N TRP A 56 8.05 7.68 8.72
CA TRP A 56 8.41 7.25 10.07
C TRP A 56 9.83 7.70 10.46
N ARG A 57 10.80 7.56 9.55
CA ARG A 57 12.18 7.99 9.81
C ARG A 57 12.34 9.50 9.94
N GLU A 58 11.56 10.27 9.18
CA GLU A 58 11.62 11.73 9.21
C GLU A 58 10.98 12.32 10.47
N ASN A 59 10.01 11.62 11.07
CA ASN A 59 9.26 12.12 12.23
C ASN A 59 9.62 11.44 13.57
N LYS A 60 10.61 10.53 13.55
CA LYS A 60 11.23 9.94 14.75
C LYS A 60 12.34 10.85 15.25
#